data_AF-A0A2Z5MZI0-F1
#
_entry.id   AF-A0A2Z5MZI0-F1
#
_cell.length_a   1.000
_cell.length_b   1.000
_cell.length_c   1.000
_cell.angle_alpha   90.00
_cell.angle_beta   90.00
_cell.angle_gamma   90.00
#
_symmetry.space_group_name_H-M   'P 1'
#
loop_
_entity.id
_entity.type
_entity.pdbx_description
1 polymer ?
#
loop_
_entity_poly.entity_id
_entity_poly.type
_entity_poly.pdbx_seq_one_letter_code
_entity_poly.pdbx_strand_id
1 'polypeptide(L)'
;MVEIATERGLTLLTLKWRGLKSYYEFRCESGHDFTRIGTVAMRGTITCLQCEQVRVQGRFQELLSERGLVCHEGSYLGQTARQHFTCRSGHEWTTEARKILDGHGCPRCAKVELAACLLHSDGLKRLHEAATERGGRCLTDTYIGISAHYEWECAEGHRWTAVAHRIVDGGWRPHCARIRHGEQQRDPNGFQRLQAAAALRGGQLLSTAYHLTNSKYRFRCARGHEWTTWGHLVLGGAWCWHCANLAKRRTIEDMQAVAAERGGRCLSTEYHGNRVKLTWQCAHGHVWDSMPNTVVNRGAWCPNCFRLRITRDPMLRRRYDHEGK
;
A
#
# COMPACT_ATOMS: atom_id res chain seq x y z
N MET A 1 9.52 -60.41 7.56
CA MET A 1 8.15 -59.86 7.42
C MET A 1 7.21 -60.41 8.49
N VAL A 2 7.20 -61.73 8.73
CA VAL A 2 6.43 -62.31 9.86
C VAL A 2 6.88 -61.69 11.19
N GLU A 3 8.18 -61.70 11.50
CA GLU A 3 8.73 -61.06 12.71
C GLU A 3 8.34 -59.58 12.85
N ILE A 4 8.51 -58.79 11.78
CA ILE A 4 8.13 -57.35 11.74
C ILE A 4 6.62 -57.15 12.01
N ALA A 5 5.76 -58.07 11.54
CA ALA A 5 4.34 -58.02 11.81
C ALA A 5 4.04 -58.35 13.27
N THR A 6 4.65 -59.41 13.80
CA THR A 6 4.49 -59.86 15.19
C THR A 6 4.96 -58.81 16.20
N GLU A 7 6.09 -58.15 15.97
CA GLU A 7 6.59 -57.04 16.80
C GLU A 7 5.61 -55.86 16.93
N ARG A 8 4.66 -55.74 15.99
CA ARG A 8 3.65 -54.68 15.97
C ARG A 8 2.24 -55.15 16.29
N GLY A 9 2.06 -56.37 16.79
CA GLY A 9 0.74 -56.92 17.08
C GLY A 9 -0.09 -57.17 15.81
N LEU A 10 0.56 -57.56 14.72
CA LEU A 10 -0.08 -57.86 13.44
C LEU A 10 0.20 -59.32 13.03
N THR A 11 -0.82 -59.98 12.50
CA THR A 11 -0.72 -61.32 11.92
C THR A 11 -0.60 -61.23 10.41
N LEU A 12 0.49 -61.76 9.83
CA LEU A 12 0.65 -61.85 8.38
C LEU A 12 -0.19 -63.02 7.84
N LEU A 13 -1.17 -62.73 6.98
CA LEU A 13 -2.03 -63.75 6.35
C LEU A 13 -1.39 -64.31 5.07
N THR A 14 -0.59 -63.51 4.36
CA THR A 14 0.12 -63.95 3.15
C THR A 14 1.51 -64.54 3.50
N LEU A 15 1.58 -65.86 3.69
CA LEU A 15 2.81 -66.54 4.11
C LEU A 15 3.87 -66.70 3.00
N LYS A 16 3.47 -66.65 1.73
CA LYS A 16 4.39 -66.81 0.59
C LYS A 16 4.99 -65.48 0.17
N TRP A 17 6.31 -65.36 0.23
CA TRP A 17 7.05 -64.21 -0.29
C TRP A 17 6.98 -64.14 -1.83
N ARG A 18 6.57 -62.97 -2.36
CA ARG A 18 6.40 -62.71 -3.81
C ARG A 18 7.26 -61.54 -4.31
N GLY A 19 8.10 -60.97 -3.45
CA GLY A 19 8.96 -59.82 -3.74
C GLY A 19 8.46 -58.49 -3.17
N LEU A 20 9.30 -57.45 -3.29
CA LEU A 20 9.09 -56.15 -2.62
C LEU A 20 7.93 -55.32 -3.19
N LYS A 21 7.61 -55.49 -4.48
CA LYS A 21 6.51 -54.76 -5.16
C LYS A 21 5.15 -55.43 -5.02
N SER A 22 5.08 -56.59 -4.36
CA SER A 22 3.84 -57.33 -4.16
C SER A 22 3.08 -56.83 -2.93
N TYR A 23 1.76 -57.00 -2.94
CA TYR A 23 0.89 -56.75 -1.80
C TYR A 23 0.84 -57.97 -0.89
N TYR A 24 0.88 -57.72 0.42
CA TYR A 24 0.76 -58.70 1.48
C TYR A 24 -0.40 -58.29 2.38
N GLU A 25 -1.14 -59.29 2.85
CA GLU A 25 -2.32 -59.12 3.69
C GLU A 25 -1.98 -59.35 5.17
N PHE A 26 -2.47 -58.44 6.01
CA PHE A 26 -2.23 -58.40 7.46
C PHE A 26 -3.56 -58.29 8.19
N ARG A 27 -3.63 -58.91 9.37
CA ARG A 27 -4.73 -58.77 10.32
C ARG A 27 -4.22 -58.14 11.61
N CYS A 28 -4.87 -57.10 12.12
CA CYS A 28 -4.52 -56.56 13.44
C CYS A 28 -5.18 -57.34 14.59
N GLU A 29 -4.73 -57.10 15.83
CA GLU A 29 -5.33 -57.66 17.05
C GLU A 29 -6.83 -57.37 17.19
N SER A 30 -7.31 -56.22 16.70
CA SER A 30 -8.74 -55.88 16.69
C SER A 30 -9.53 -56.56 15.56
N GLY A 31 -8.90 -57.44 14.77
CA GLY A 31 -9.56 -58.21 13.71
C GLY A 31 -9.72 -57.50 12.37
N HIS A 32 -9.07 -56.35 12.15
CA HIS A 32 -9.14 -55.65 10.86
C HIS A 32 -8.12 -56.20 9.86
N ASP A 33 -8.60 -56.55 8.68
CA ASP A 33 -7.78 -57.00 7.55
C ASP A 33 -7.40 -55.83 6.64
N PHE A 34 -6.12 -55.74 6.28
CA PHE A 34 -5.62 -54.71 5.36
C PHE A 34 -4.39 -55.16 4.61
N THR A 35 -4.13 -54.53 3.46
CA THR A 35 -3.00 -54.88 2.58
C THR A 35 -1.92 -53.80 2.57
N ARG A 36 -0.66 -54.21 2.45
CA ARG A 36 0.49 -53.30 2.27
C ARG A 36 1.50 -53.87 1.28
N ILE A 37 2.19 -52.97 0.59
CA ILE A 37 3.26 -53.34 -0.35
C ILE A 37 4.48 -53.81 0.45
N GLY A 38 5.18 -54.83 -0.06
CA GLY A 38 6.34 -55.42 0.57
C GLY A 38 7.45 -54.44 0.97
N THR A 39 7.66 -53.36 0.20
CA THR A 39 8.59 -52.28 0.54
C THR A 39 8.23 -51.56 1.84
N VAL A 40 6.95 -51.22 2.03
CA VAL A 40 6.43 -50.55 3.24
C VAL A 40 6.46 -51.52 4.42
N ALA A 41 6.10 -52.78 4.14
CA ALA A 41 6.09 -53.81 5.16
C ALA A 41 7.49 -54.13 5.70
N MET A 42 8.51 -54.15 4.83
CA MET A 42 9.91 -54.36 5.25
C MET A 42 10.52 -53.14 5.95
N ARG A 43 10.00 -51.93 5.72
CA ARG A 43 10.39 -50.72 6.49
C ARG A 43 9.81 -50.69 7.90
N GLY A 44 8.86 -51.58 8.21
CA GLY A 44 8.26 -51.68 9.54
C GLY A 44 7.29 -50.55 9.90
N THR A 45 6.90 -49.66 8.98
CA THR A 45 5.93 -48.58 9.25
C THR A 45 4.48 -49.03 9.07
N ILE A 46 4.19 -50.30 9.36
CA ILE A 46 2.86 -50.88 9.17
C ILE A 46 1.99 -50.52 10.37
N THR A 47 0.89 -49.82 10.12
CA THR A 47 -0.18 -49.61 11.10
C THR A 47 -1.54 -49.90 10.47
N CYS A 48 -2.47 -50.35 11.31
CA CYS A 48 -3.87 -50.50 10.96
C CYS A 48 -4.53 -49.12 10.99
N LEU A 49 -4.99 -48.64 9.84
CA LEU A 49 -5.57 -47.30 9.71
C LEU A 49 -6.88 -47.16 10.50
N GLN A 50 -7.66 -48.23 10.59
CA GLN A 50 -8.92 -48.27 11.34
C GLN A 50 -8.67 -48.13 12.84
N CYS A 51 -7.72 -48.90 13.40
CA CYS A 51 -7.32 -48.75 14.81
C CYS A 51 -6.72 -47.37 15.09
N GLU A 52 -5.90 -46.85 14.16
CA GLU A 52 -5.33 -45.50 14.25
C GLU A 52 -6.43 -44.42 14.27
N GLN A 53 -7.46 -44.54 13.44
CA GLN A 53 -8.60 -43.62 13.41
C GLN A 53 -9.38 -43.63 14.72
N VAL A 54 -9.69 -44.81 15.27
CA VAL A 54 -10.38 -44.94 16.57
C VAL A 54 -9.56 -44.31 17.68
N ARG A 55 -8.25 -44.58 17.72
CA ARG A 55 -7.34 -43.99 18.72
C ARG A 55 -7.29 -42.46 18.62
N VAL A 56 -7.17 -41.92 17.41
CA VAL A 56 -7.11 -40.46 17.19
C VAL A 56 -8.44 -39.80 17.55
N GLN A 57 -9.56 -40.44 17.22
CA GLN A 57 -10.89 -39.96 17.58
C GLN A 57 -11.10 -39.94 19.10
N GLY A 58 -10.70 -40.99 19.81
CA GLY A 58 -10.74 -41.04 21.28
C GLY A 58 -9.92 -39.92 21.91
N ARG A 59 -8.66 -39.77 21.50
CA ARG A 59 -7.77 -38.69 21.96
C ARG A 59 -8.35 -37.29 21.67
N PHE A 60 -8.99 -37.11 20.52
CA PHE A 60 -9.64 -35.86 20.15
C PHE A 60 -10.79 -35.52 21.12
N GLN A 61 -11.65 -36.50 21.43
CA GLN A 61 -12.76 -36.30 22.37
C GLN A 61 -12.28 -36.01 23.80
N GLU A 62 -11.24 -36.71 24.27
CA GLU A 62 -10.60 -36.43 25.56
C GLU A 62 -10.09 -34.99 25.64
N LEU A 63 -9.34 -34.54 24.63
CA LEU A 63 -8.79 -33.18 24.57
C LEU A 63 -9.88 -32.10 24.55
N LEU A 64 -11.00 -32.35 23.85
CA LEU A 64 -12.14 -31.43 23.86
C LEU A 64 -12.74 -31.31 25.26
N SER A 65 -12.89 -32.44 25.98
CA SER A 65 -13.39 -32.47 27.36
C SER A 65 -12.46 -31.74 28.32
N GLU A 66 -11.17 -32.10 28.33
CA GLU A 66 -10.15 -31.51 29.21
C GLU A 66 -10.08 -29.98 29.08
N ARG A 67 -10.15 -29.49 27.85
CA ARG A 67 -10.03 -28.06 27.53
C ARG A 67 -11.37 -27.33 27.50
N GLY A 68 -12.48 -28.04 27.70
CA GLY A 68 -13.84 -27.51 27.60
C GLY A 68 -14.12 -26.82 26.26
N LEU A 69 -13.77 -27.51 25.18
CA LEU A 69 -14.04 -27.14 23.81
C LEU A 69 -15.25 -27.93 23.33
N VAL A 70 -16.22 -27.27 22.70
CA VAL A 70 -17.39 -27.92 22.10
C VAL A 70 -17.19 -27.97 20.60
N CYS A 71 -17.30 -29.16 20.01
CA CYS A 71 -17.30 -29.36 18.55
C CYS A 71 -18.75 -29.50 18.07
N HIS A 72 -19.19 -28.68 17.12
CA HIS A 72 -20.60 -28.63 16.71
C HIS A 72 -21.01 -29.76 15.75
N GLU A 73 -20.07 -30.34 15.01
CA GLU A 73 -20.32 -31.45 14.08
C GLU A 73 -20.60 -32.79 14.77
N GLY A 74 -20.54 -32.85 16.11
CA GLY A 74 -20.90 -34.03 16.91
C GLY A 74 -19.99 -35.26 16.75
N SER A 75 -19.07 -35.26 15.78
CA SER A 75 -18.16 -36.36 15.48
C SER A 75 -16.84 -35.85 14.90
N TYR A 76 -15.84 -36.73 14.90
CA TYR A 76 -14.53 -36.44 14.31
C TYR A 76 -14.55 -36.69 12.80
N LEU A 77 -14.41 -35.64 11.99
CA LEU A 77 -14.46 -35.72 10.52
C LEU A 77 -13.09 -35.99 9.86
N GLY A 78 -12.03 -36.17 10.65
CA GLY A 78 -10.66 -36.40 10.18
C GLY A 78 -9.68 -35.28 10.51
N GLN A 79 -8.38 -35.56 10.44
CA GLN A 79 -7.31 -34.65 10.87
C GLN A 79 -7.28 -33.33 10.09
N THR A 80 -7.54 -33.39 8.79
CA THR A 80 -7.53 -32.25 7.88
C THR A 80 -8.90 -31.62 7.69
N ALA A 81 -9.96 -32.21 8.27
CA ALA A 81 -11.29 -31.64 8.19
C ALA A 81 -11.37 -30.39 9.07
N ARG A 82 -11.94 -29.33 8.50
CA ARG A 82 -12.25 -28.09 9.23
C ARG A 82 -13.57 -28.27 9.95
N GLN A 83 -13.54 -28.03 11.26
CA GLN A 83 -14.69 -28.21 12.16
C GLN A 83 -14.91 -26.95 13.00
N HIS A 84 -16.13 -26.75 13.48
CA HIS A 84 -16.54 -25.57 14.25
C HIS A 84 -16.43 -25.86 15.75
N PHE A 85 -15.73 -24.97 16.44
CA PHE A 85 -15.45 -25.08 17.86
C PHE A 85 -15.93 -23.87 18.64
N THR A 86 -16.41 -24.11 19.86
CA THR A 86 -16.71 -23.07 20.85
C THR A 86 -15.91 -23.33 22.12
N CYS A 87 -15.29 -22.30 22.70
CA CYS A 87 -14.58 -22.41 23.99
C CYS A 87 -15.49 -22.08 25.18
N ARG A 88 -15.02 -22.34 26.40
CA ARG A 88 -15.66 -21.92 27.67
C ARG A 88 -16.06 -20.44 27.74
N SER A 89 -15.29 -19.55 27.12
CA SER A 89 -15.58 -18.10 27.06
C SER A 89 -16.60 -17.72 25.96
N GLY A 90 -17.22 -18.68 25.28
CA GLY A 90 -18.21 -18.45 24.23
C GLY A 90 -17.64 -17.98 22.88
N HIS A 91 -16.31 -18.00 22.68
CA HIS A 91 -15.74 -17.69 21.37
C HIS A 91 -15.92 -18.85 20.40
N GLU A 92 -16.34 -18.53 19.18
CA GLU A 92 -16.51 -19.49 18.09
C GLU A 92 -15.39 -19.33 17.05
N TRP A 93 -14.87 -20.44 16.55
CA TRP A 93 -13.90 -20.44 15.44
C TRP A 93 -13.92 -21.77 14.67
N THR A 94 -13.44 -21.71 13.44
CA THR A 94 -13.31 -22.89 12.57
C THR A 94 -11.84 -23.20 12.34
N THR A 95 -11.41 -24.43 12.62
CA THR A 95 -10.03 -24.88 12.38
C THR A 95 -9.96 -26.36 12.02
N GLU A 96 -8.80 -26.82 11.56
CA GLU A 96 -8.55 -28.23 11.27
C GLU A 96 -8.39 -29.02 12.57
N ALA A 97 -8.96 -30.23 12.65
CA ALA A 97 -8.92 -31.04 13.86
C ALA A 97 -7.49 -31.39 14.32
N ARG A 98 -6.53 -31.53 13.39
CA ARG A 98 -5.11 -31.72 13.73
C ARG A 98 -4.54 -30.58 14.56
N LYS A 99 -5.01 -29.34 14.38
CA LYS A 99 -4.51 -28.20 15.15
C LYS A 99 -4.91 -28.30 16.61
N ILE A 100 -6.09 -28.85 16.89
CA ILE A 100 -6.53 -29.14 18.26
C ILE A 100 -5.69 -30.28 18.85
N LEU A 101 -5.43 -31.34 18.07
CA LEU A 101 -4.56 -32.45 18.47
C LEU A 101 -3.11 -32.02 18.76
N ASP A 102 -2.58 -31.07 17.97
CA ASP A 102 -1.26 -30.45 18.15
C ASP A 102 -1.21 -29.51 19.37
N GLY A 103 -2.36 -29.28 20.02
CA GLY A 103 -2.46 -28.49 21.25
C GLY A 103 -2.83 -27.03 21.05
N HIS A 104 -3.22 -26.59 19.84
CA HIS A 104 -3.78 -25.26 19.65
C HIS A 104 -5.23 -25.18 20.15
N GLY A 105 -5.60 -24.06 20.75
CA GLY A 105 -6.94 -23.81 21.29
C GLY A 105 -7.63 -22.60 20.64
N CYS A 106 -8.46 -21.92 21.42
CA CYS A 106 -9.13 -20.70 20.98
C CYS A 106 -8.12 -19.58 20.68
N PRO A 107 -8.07 -19.04 19.44
CA PRO A 107 -7.12 -17.97 19.09
C PRO A 107 -7.41 -16.67 19.84
N ARG A 108 -8.67 -16.40 20.20
CA ARG A 108 -9.05 -15.21 20.96
C ARG A 108 -8.58 -15.30 22.40
N CYS A 109 -8.82 -16.42 23.09
CA CYS A 109 -8.32 -16.62 24.45
C CYS A 109 -6.80 -16.61 24.50
N ALA A 110 -6.14 -17.31 23.58
CA ALA A 110 -4.66 -17.33 23.50
C ALA A 110 -4.08 -15.92 23.29
N LYS A 111 -4.73 -15.07 22.49
CA LYS A 111 -4.29 -13.68 22.30
C LYS A 111 -4.48 -12.83 23.55
N VAL A 112 -5.58 -13.02 24.30
CA VAL A 112 -5.84 -12.30 25.56
C VAL A 112 -4.86 -12.72 26.64
N GLU A 113 -4.62 -14.03 26.80
CA GLU A 113 -3.63 -14.57 27.74
C GLU A 113 -2.22 -14.09 27.41
N LEU A 114 -1.83 -14.14 26.12
CA LEU A 114 -0.54 -13.63 25.68
C LEU A 114 -0.42 -12.12 25.92
N ALA A 115 -1.48 -11.34 25.65
CA ALA A 115 -1.49 -9.90 25.93
C ALA A 115 -1.37 -9.62 27.44
N ALA A 116 -2.02 -10.41 28.29
CA ALA A 116 -1.91 -10.34 29.75
C ALA A 116 -0.49 -10.68 30.24
N CYS A 117 0.14 -11.71 29.68
CA CYS A 117 1.53 -12.07 30.02
C CYS A 117 2.57 -11.04 29.54
N LEU A 118 2.25 -10.28 28.48
CA LEU A 118 3.13 -9.23 27.95
C LEU A 118 2.95 -7.88 28.66
N LEU A 119 1.87 -7.70 29.41
CA LEU A 119 1.67 -6.53 30.27
C LEU A 119 2.57 -6.67 31.49
N HIS A 120 3.61 -5.84 31.55
CA HIS A 120 4.43 -5.73 32.75
C HIS A 120 3.57 -5.10 33.86
N SER A 121 3.56 -5.70 35.04
CA SER A 121 2.91 -5.14 36.24
C SER A 121 3.36 -3.71 36.53
N ASP A 122 4.64 -3.43 36.24
CA ASP A 122 5.27 -2.13 36.46
C ASP A 122 5.27 -1.23 35.21
N GLY A 123 4.46 -1.58 34.20
CA GLY A 123 4.43 -0.88 32.91
C GLY A 123 4.15 0.61 33.05
N LEU A 124 3.16 1.00 33.87
CA LEU A 124 2.81 2.40 34.09
C LEU A 124 3.94 3.17 34.80
N LYS A 125 4.50 2.57 35.86
CA LYS A 125 5.62 3.15 36.63
C LYS A 125 6.81 3.45 35.72
N ARG A 126 7.16 2.51 34.83
CA ARG A 126 8.24 2.68 33.84
C ARG A 126 7.96 3.82 32.85
N LEU A 127 6.70 4.04 32.45
CA LEU A 127 6.35 5.18 31.58
C LEU A 127 6.50 6.51 32.31
N HIS A 128 6.04 6.59 33.57
CA HIS A 128 6.19 7.80 34.37
C HIS A 128 7.66 8.11 34.67
N GLU A 129 8.45 7.12 35.09
CA GLU A 129 9.89 7.26 35.32
C GLU A 129 10.64 7.72 34.07
N ALA A 130 10.38 7.09 32.91
CA ALA A 130 11.00 7.48 31.64
C ALA A 130 10.61 8.89 31.18
N ALA A 131 9.41 9.36 31.52
CA ALA A 131 9.00 10.74 31.28
C ALA A 131 9.72 11.71 32.23
N THR A 132 9.76 11.40 33.53
CA THR A 132 10.37 12.25 34.56
C THR A 132 11.88 12.39 34.35
N GLU A 133 12.59 11.30 34.04
CA GLU A 133 14.04 11.32 33.73
C GLU A 133 14.37 12.31 32.60
N ARG A 134 13.42 12.53 31.69
CA ARG A 134 13.60 13.36 30.49
C ARG A 134 12.94 14.73 30.61
N GLY A 135 12.53 15.10 31.81
CA GLY A 135 11.93 16.38 32.13
C GLY A 135 10.55 16.54 31.51
N GLY A 136 9.70 15.52 31.57
CA GLY A 136 8.28 15.64 31.23
C GLY A 136 7.40 14.68 32.00
N ARG A 137 6.14 14.57 31.58
CA ARG A 137 5.14 13.70 32.20
C ARG A 137 4.32 12.94 31.17
N CYS A 138 3.93 11.73 31.53
CA CYS A 138 2.90 10.98 30.83
C CYS A 138 1.54 11.38 31.42
N LEU A 139 0.57 11.73 30.58
CA LEU A 139 -0.75 12.22 31.01
C LEU A 139 -1.77 11.10 31.25
N THR A 140 -1.38 9.84 31.07
CA THR A 140 -2.26 8.69 31.17
C THR A 140 -2.11 7.97 32.51
N ASP A 141 -3.23 7.54 33.09
CA ASP A 141 -3.28 6.78 34.35
C ASP A 141 -3.45 5.27 34.15
N THR A 142 -3.55 4.81 32.90
CA THR A 142 -3.80 3.39 32.58
C THR A 142 -2.72 2.85 31.65
N TYR A 143 -2.26 1.62 31.91
CA TYR A 143 -1.28 0.95 31.08
C TYR A 143 -1.93 -0.18 30.27
N ILE A 144 -2.09 0.06 28.97
CA ILE A 144 -2.64 -0.88 28.00
C ILE A 144 -1.58 -1.64 27.19
N GLY A 145 -0.28 -1.37 27.40
CA GLY A 145 0.84 -2.12 26.84
C GLY A 145 1.93 -1.25 26.21
N ILE A 146 3.15 -1.79 26.10
CA ILE A 146 4.33 -1.03 25.64
C ILE A 146 4.25 -0.57 24.16
N SER A 147 3.39 -1.22 23.36
CA SER A 147 3.14 -0.88 21.95
C SER A 147 1.96 0.07 21.75
N ALA A 148 1.29 0.47 22.83
CA ALA A 148 0.17 1.41 22.75
C ALA A 148 0.64 2.87 22.69
N HIS A 149 -0.25 3.73 22.21
CA HIS A 149 -0.04 5.17 22.12
C HIS A 149 -0.48 5.83 23.42
N TYR A 150 0.37 6.72 23.93
CA TYR A 150 0.15 7.48 25.14
C TYR A 150 0.36 8.96 24.86
N GLU A 151 -0.24 9.80 25.69
CA GLU A 151 -0.06 11.24 25.66
C GLU A 151 1.07 11.68 26.58
N TRP A 152 1.95 12.52 26.06
CA TRP A 152 3.16 12.99 26.71
C TRP A 152 3.22 14.51 26.68
N GLU A 153 3.78 15.09 27.74
CA GLU A 153 4.02 16.53 27.87
C GLU A 153 5.47 16.76 28.31
N CYS A 154 6.20 17.62 27.61
CA CYS A 154 7.57 18.00 28.02
C CYS A 154 7.57 19.19 29.00
N ALA A 155 8.73 19.48 29.61
CA ALA A 155 8.95 20.64 30.47
C ALA A 155 8.63 21.99 29.81
N GLU A 156 8.70 22.06 28.47
CA GLU A 156 8.34 23.26 27.72
C GLU A 156 6.83 23.36 27.42
N GLY A 157 6.02 22.40 27.88
CA GLY A 157 4.57 22.39 27.69
C GLY A 157 4.09 21.82 26.35
N HIS A 158 4.99 21.31 25.50
CA HIS A 158 4.59 20.67 24.25
C HIS A 158 3.91 19.33 24.53
N ARG A 159 2.75 19.10 23.89
CA ARG A 159 1.97 17.86 24.00
C ARG A 159 2.01 17.04 22.73
N TRP A 160 2.17 15.74 22.85
CA TRP A 160 2.15 14.83 21.70
C TRP A 160 1.75 13.41 22.07
N THR A 161 1.31 12.67 21.05
CA THR A 161 0.96 11.26 21.17
C THR A 161 2.09 10.40 20.61
N ALA A 162 2.58 9.42 21.38
CA ALA A 162 3.64 8.50 20.94
C ALA A 162 3.51 7.12 21.58
N VAL A 163 4.10 6.13 20.92
CA VAL A 163 4.15 4.75 21.42
C VAL A 163 5.10 4.61 22.61
N ALA A 164 4.68 3.88 23.65
CA ALA A 164 5.44 3.71 24.89
C ALA A 164 6.88 3.21 24.70
N HIS A 165 7.12 2.11 23.96
CA HIS A 165 8.49 1.57 23.82
C HIS A 165 9.44 2.58 23.18
N ARG A 166 8.98 3.37 22.20
CA ARG A 166 9.82 4.42 21.59
C ARG A 166 10.27 5.45 22.60
N ILE A 167 9.43 5.78 23.56
CA ILE A 167 9.79 6.69 24.64
C ILE A 167 10.76 5.99 25.60
N VAL A 168 10.44 4.80 26.09
CA VAL A 168 11.32 4.05 26.99
C VAL A 168 12.72 3.86 26.38
N ASP A 169 12.83 3.51 25.10
CA ASP A 169 14.09 3.18 24.41
C ASP A 169 14.95 4.39 24.00
N GLY A 170 14.49 5.64 24.20
CA GLY A 170 15.31 6.84 23.93
C GLY A 170 14.70 7.92 23.04
N GLY A 171 13.55 7.66 22.41
CA GLY A 171 12.91 8.50 21.39
C GLY A 171 12.20 9.77 21.87
N TRP A 172 12.62 10.38 22.99
CA TRP A 172 12.03 11.62 23.54
C TRP A 172 12.47 12.88 22.78
N ARG A 173 13.77 12.95 22.46
CA ARG A 173 14.41 14.13 21.84
C ARG A 173 13.91 14.47 20.43
N PRO A 174 13.57 13.52 19.54
CA PRO A 174 13.12 13.84 18.18
C PRO A 174 11.87 14.72 18.12
N HIS A 175 10.96 14.65 19.10
CA HIS A 175 9.71 15.41 19.04
C HIS A 175 9.90 16.86 19.51
N CYS A 176 10.53 17.07 20.67
CA CYS A 176 10.84 18.43 21.15
C CYS A 176 11.87 19.13 20.26
N ALA A 177 12.90 18.44 19.77
CA ALA A 177 13.86 19.02 18.84
C ALA A 177 13.20 19.44 17.52
N ARG A 178 12.24 18.65 17.00
CA ARG A 178 11.48 18.99 15.80
C ARG A 178 10.56 20.20 16.02
N ILE A 179 9.91 20.31 17.18
CA ILE A 179 9.08 21.47 17.51
C ILE A 179 9.96 22.72 17.64
N ARG A 180 11.04 22.66 18.43
CA ARG A 180 12.02 23.76 18.57
C ARG A 180 12.62 24.19 17.24
N HIS A 181 13.05 23.24 16.40
CA HIS A 181 13.56 23.53 15.06
C HIS A 181 12.48 24.16 14.18
N GLY A 182 11.23 23.68 14.27
CA GLY A 182 10.10 24.29 13.59
C GLY A 182 9.84 25.73 14.04
N GLU A 183 9.91 26.01 15.34
CA GLU A 183 9.73 27.35 15.91
C GLU A 183 10.88 28.30 15.56
N GLN A 184 12.12 27.84 15.60
CA GLN A 184 13.29 28.61 15.18
C GLN A 184 13.28 28.96 13.68
N GLN A 185 12.65 28.12 12.85
CA GLN A 185 12.43 28.37 11.42
C GLN A 185 11.20 29.26 11.13
N ARG A 186 10.41 29.63 12.14
CA ARG A 186 9.34 30.62 11.97
C ARG A 186 9.98 31.99 11.80
N ASP A 187 10.09 32.44 10.55
CA ASP A 187 10.33 33.85 10.25
C ASP A 187 9.24 34.69 10.95
N PRO A 188 9.59 35.52 11.95
CA PRO A 188 8.61 36.35 12.69
C PRO A 188 7.82 37.28 11.77
N ASN A 189 8.41 37.65 10.63
CA ASN A 189 7.82 38.55 9.64
C ASN A 189 7.24 37.80 8.44
N GLY A 190 7.22 36.47 8.44
CA GLY A 190 6.79 35.67 7.29
C GLY A 190 5.33 35.91 6.88
N PHE A 191 4.44 36.15 7.85
CA PHE A 191 3.04 36.49 7.55
C PHE A 191 2.91 37.87 6.89
N GLN A 192 3.62 38.88 7.41
CA GLN A 192 3.66 40.23 6.83
C GLN A 192 4.24 40.21 5.41
N ARG A 193 5.29 39.41 5.17
CA ARG A 193 5.87 39.21 3.84
C ARG A 193 4.88 38.59 2.85
N LEU A 194 4.08 37.60 3.29
CA LEU A 194 3.03 37.01 2.47
C LEU A 194 1.91 38.01 2.16
N GLN A 195 1.52 38.83 3.14
CA GLN A 195 0.56 39.91 2.93
C GLN A 195 1.09 40.96 1.95
N ALA A 196 2.34 41.40 2.11
CA ALA A 196 2.99 42.36 1.21
C ALA A 196 3.14 41.80 -0.21
N ALA A 197 3.54 40.54 -0.36
CA ALA A 197 3.62 39.87 -1.66
C ALA A 197 2.24 39.77 -2.34
N ALA A 198 1.19 39.54 -1.56
CA ALA A 198 -0.18 39.54 -2.07
C ALA A 198 -0.62 40.93 -2.54
N ALA A 199 -0.40 41.94 -1.70
CA ALA A 199 -0.74 43.33 -2.00
C ALA A 199 0.00 43.87 -3.23
N LEU A 200 1.30 43.56 -3.37
CA LEU A 200 2.11 43.93 -4.54
C LEU A 200 1.52 43.40 -5.86
N ARG A 201 0.85 42.25 -5.83
CA ARG A 201 0.22 41.63 -7.00
C ARG A 201 -1.29 41.96 -7.11
N GLY A 202 -1.75 42.96 -6.36
CA GLY A 202 -3.14 43.42 -6.34
C GLY A 202 -4.13 42.41 -5.77
N GLY A 203 -3.68 41.50 -4.91
CA GLY A 203 -4.54 40.51 -4.26
C GLY A 203 -4.42 40.51 -2.74
N GLN A 204 -5.05 39.52 -2.11
CA GLN A 204 -5.23 39.44 -0.66
C GLN A 204 -4.90 38.04 -0.16
N LEU A 205 -4.32 37.97 1.03
CA LEU A 205 -4.17 36.75 1.81
C LEU A 205 -5.44 36.56 2.65
N LEU A 206 -6.15 35.43 2.46
CA LEU A 206 -7.39 35.12 3.17
C LEU A 206 -7.16 34.30 4.45
N SER A 207 -6.04 33.58 4.54
CA SER A 207 -5.69 32.84 5.75
C SER A 207 -5.29 33.78 6.89
N THR A 208 -5.83 33.56 8.08
CA THR A 208 -5.59 34.38 9.28
C THR A 208 -4.46 33.87 10.16
N ALA A 209 -4.10 32.59 10.07
CA ALA A 209 -3.05 31.97 10.86
C ALA A 209 -1.75 31.79 10.06
N TYR A 210 -0.62 32.15 10.68
CA TYR A 210 0.72 31.84 10.17
C TYR A 210 1.29 30.63 10.89
N HIS A 211 1.63 29.59 10.12
CA HIS A 211 2.29 28.41 10.64
C HIS A 211 3.78 28.43 10.27
N LEU A 212 4.10 28.25 8.99
CA LEU A 212 5.46 28.26 8.44
C LEU A 212 5.41 28.65 6.97
N THR A 213 6.53 29.12 6.44
CA THR A 213 6.66 29.44 5.00
C THR A 213 6.39 28.22 4.10
N ASN A 214 6.61 27.00 4.61
CA ASN A 214 6.26 25.74 3.94
C ASN A 214 4.85 25.22 4.25
N SER A 215 3.93 26.09 4.66
CA SER A 215 2.51 25.77 4.85
C SER A 215 1.67 26.28 3.69
N LYS A 216 0.45 25.76 3.58
CA LYS A 216 -0.53 26.18 2.58
C LYS A 216 -1.38 27.34 3.10
N TYR A 217 -1.58 28.33 2.25
CA TYR A 217 -2.34 29.54 2.52
C TYR A 217 -3.31 29.80 1.38
N ARG A 218 -4.47 30.39 1.71
CA ARG A 218 -5.51 30.76 0.76
C ARG A 218 -5.33 32.22 0.35
N PHE A 219 -5.31 32.48 -0.95
CA PHE A 219 -5.15 33.81 -1.54
C PHE A 219 -6.31 34.13 -2.49
N ARG A 220 -6.54 35.42 -2.72
CA ARG A 220 -7.47 35.98 -3.72
C ARG A 220 -6.71 36.96 -4.61
N CYS A 221 -6.81 36.88 -5.93
CA CYS A 221 -6.17 37.84 -6.84
C CYS A 221 -7.09 39.02 -7.19
N ALA A 222 -6.55 40.04 -7.87
CA ALA A 222 -7.30 41.20 -8.37
C ALA A 222 -8.52 40.82 -9.24
N ARG A 223 -8.43 39.70 -9.98
CA ARG A 223 -9.53 39.19 -10.82
C ARG A 223 -10.55 38.34 -10.05
N GLY A 224 -10.43 38.25 -8.72
CA GLY A 224 -11.34 37.50 -7.87
C GLY A 224 -11.09 35.99 -7.77
N HIS A 225 -10.08 35.44 -8.44
CA HIS A 225 -9.77 34.00 -8.30
C HIS A 225 -9.23 33.69 -6.91
N GLU A 226 -9.76 32.65 -6.28
CA GLU A 226 -9.29 32.14 -5.00
C GLU A 226 -8.57 30.81 -5.18
N TRP A 227 -7.42 30.65 -4.52
CA TRP A 227 -6.68 29.39 -4.57
C TRP A 227 -5.85 29.18 -3.30
N THR A 228 -5.50 27.93 -3.06
CA THR A 228 -4.64 27.51 -1.95
C THR A 228 -3.29 27.11 -2.50
N THR A 229 -2.21 27.72 -2.01
CA THR A 229 -0.82 27.40 -2.41
C THR A 229 0.14 27.51 -1.23
N TRP A 230 1.37 27.08 -1.42
CA TRP A 230 2.42 27.13 -0.42
C TRP A 230 2.99 28.55 -0.29
N GLY A 231 3.25 29.01 0.93
CA GLY A 231 3.73 30.38 1.19
C GLY A 231 5.06 30.69 0.50
N HIS A 232 6.01 29.76 0.55
CA HIS A 232 7.33 29.94 -0.09
C HIS A 232 7.25 30.12 -1.62
N LEU A 233 6.25 29.54 -2.29
CA LEU A 233 6.05 29.71 -3.74
C LEU A 233 5.59 31.13 -4.06
N VAL A 234 4.74 31.71 -3.21
CA VAL A 234 4.28 33.09 -3.34
C VAL A 234 5.43 34.07 -3.12
N LEU A 235 6.24 33.83 -2.10
CA LEU A 235 7.46 34.62 -1.86
C LEU A 235 8.49 34.45 -3.00
N GLY A 236 8.54 33.27 -3.63
CA GLY A 236 9.35 32.99 -4.82
C GLY A 236 8.79 33.57 -6.12
N GLY A 237 7.67 34.31 -6.08
CA GLY A 237 7.12 35.05 -7.23
C GLY A 237 6.00 34.34 -8.01
N ALA A 238 5.64 33.10 -7.64
CA ALA A 238 4.50 32.41 -8.22
C ALA A 238 3.20 32.94 -7.61
N TRP A 239 2.22 33.34 -8.44
CA TRP A 239 1.01 34.01 -7.97
C TRP A 239 -0.26 33.22 -8.31
N CYS A 240 -1.14 33.79 -9.13
CA CYS A 240 -2.40 33.19 -9.54
C CYS A 240 -2.22 32.35 -10.80
N TRP A 241 -2.25 31.03 -10.65
CA TRP A 241 -2.21 30.07 -11.75
C TRP A 241 -3.36 30.26 -12.76
N HIS A 242 -4.58 30.63 -12.32
CA HIS A 242 -5.67 30.96 -13.24
C HIS A 242 -5.32 32.15 -14.14
N CYS A 243 -4.80 33.24 -13.58
CA CYS A 243 -4.36 34.40 -14.36
C CYS A 243 -3.17 34.07 -15.26
N ALA A 244 -2.20 33.30 -14.77
CA ALA A 244 -1.06 32.86 -15.56
C ALA A 244 -1.48 31.97 -16.75
N ASN A 245 -2.48 31.10 -16.56
CA ASN A 245 -3.01 30.25 -17.62
C ASN A 245 -3.83 31.05 -18.64
N LEU A 246 -4.62 32.02 -18.18
CA LEU A 246 -5.34 32.95 -19.06
C LEU A 246 -4.37 33.75 -19.94
N ALA A 247 -3.28 34.26 -19.37
CA ALA A 247 -2.26 35.00 -20.12
C ALA A 247 -1.48 34.12 -21.12
N LYS A 248 -1.44 32.80 -20.92
CA LYS A 248 -0.78 31.84 -21.82
C LYS A 248 -1.71 31.30 -22.93
N ARG A 249 -2.98 31.71 -22.97
CA ARG A 249 -3.89 31.32 -24.05
C ARG A 249 -3.45 32.02 -25.34
N ARG A 250 -2.99 31.21 -26.29
CA ARG A 250 -2.66 31.69 -27.64
C ARG A 250 -3.92 32.11 -28.39
N THR A 251 -3.82 33.12 -29.24
CA THR A 251 -4.90 33.60 -30.09
C THR A 251 -4.69 33.22 -31.55
N ILE A 252 -5.63 33.56 -32.44
CA ILE A 252 -5.46 33.32 -33.89
C ILE A 252 -4.39 34.22 -34.47
N GLU A 253 -4.24 35.43 -33.94
CA GLU A 253 -3.21 36.40 -34.32
C GLU A 253 -1.81 35.84 -34.01
N ASP A 254 -1.62 35.17 -32.87
CA ASP A 254 -0.36 34.47 -32.57
C ASP A 254 -0.03 33.42 -33.63
N MET A 255 -1.05 32.71 -34.15
CA MET A 255 -0.85 31.67 -35.17
C MET A 255 -0.53 32.30 -36.53
N GLN A 256 -1.15 33.43 -36.86
CA GLN A 256 -0.85 34.21 -38.06
C GLN A 256 0.58 34.77 -38.01
N ALA A 257 1.03 35.28 -36.87
CA ALA A 257 2.39 35.76 -36.67
C ALA A 257 3.42 34.64 -36.87
N VAL A 258 3.19 33.46 -36.29
CA VAL A 258 4.06 32.28 -36.49
C VAL A 258 4.12 31.88 -37.96
N ALA A 259 3.00 31.98 -38.69
CA ALA A 259 2.99 31.67 -40.11
C ALA A 259 3.81 32.67 -40.92
N ALA A 260 3.66 33.96 -40.63
CA ALA A 260 4.39 35.04 -41.28
C ALA A 260 5.91 34.92 -41.04
N GLU A 261 6.34 34.62 -39.81
CA GLU A 261 7.75 34.40 -39.47
C GLU A 261 8.39 33.28 -40.30
N ARG A 262 7.60 32.26 -40.68
CA ARG A 262 8.04 31.13 -41.50
C ARG A 262 7.81 31.33 -43.01
N GLY A 263 7.52 32.56 -43.43
CA GLY A 263 7.28 32.92 -44.82
C GLY A 263 5.98 32.36 -45.40
N GLY A 264 5.04 31.94 -44.55
CA GLY A 264 3.73 31.42 -44.95
C GLY A 264 2.57 32.24 -44.40
N ARG A 265 1.35 31.68 -44.49
CA ARG A 265 0.11 32.30 -44.02
C ARG A 265 -0.75 31.29 -43.26
N CYS A 266 -1.39 31.72 -42.18
CA CYS A 266 -2.47 30.95 -41.57
C CYS A 266 -3.77 31.41 -42.25
N LEU A 267 -4.49 30.49 -42.89
CA LEU A 267 -5.72 30.78 -43.63
C LEU A 267 -6.97 30.68 -42.74
N SER A 268 -6.86 30.06 -41.57
CA SER A 268 -7.95 29.99 -40.61
C SER A 268 -8.19 31.35 -39.93
N THR A 269 -9.47 31.68 -39.71
CA THR A 269 -9.91 32.91 -39.05
C THR A 269 -10.20 32.74 -37.56
N GLU A 270 -10.35 31.50 -37.09
CA GLU A 270 -10.70 31.19 -35.70
C GLU A 270 -9.71 30.21 -35.06
N TYR A 271 -9.46 30.38 -33.75
CA TYR A 271 -8.58 29.52 -32.95
C TYR A 271 -9.35 28.85 -31.81
N HIS A 272 -9.60 27.54 -31.96
CA HIS A 272 -10.32 26.72 -30.97
C HIS A 272 -9.38 25.86 -30.11
N GLY A 273 -8.11 26.27 -29.97
CA GLY A 273 -7.12 25.60 -29.15
C GLY A 273 -6.06 24.82 -29.92
N ASN A 274 -5.03 24.35 -29.21
CA ASN A 274 -3.80 23.85 -29.83
C ASN A 274 -3.89 22.44 -30.46
N ARG A 275 -5.01 21.74 -30.25
CA ARG A 275 -5.31 20.40 -30.80
C ARG A 275 -6.34 20.42 -31.93
N VAL A 276 -6.95 21.56 -32.21
CA VAL A 276 -7.86 21.72 -33.35
C VAL A 276 -7.00 22.09 -34.57
N LYS A 277 -7.30 21.49 -35.73
CA LYS A 277 -6.54 21.76 -36.95
C LYS A 277 -6.82 23.18 -37.44
N LEU A 278 -5.76 23.86 -37.87
CA LEU A 278 -5.85 25.09 -38.66
C LEU A 278 -5.32 24.80 -40.07
N THR A 279 -5.73 25.61 -41.03
CA THR A 279 -5.29 25.55 -42.41
C THR A 279 -4.14 26.54 -42.60
N TRP A 280 -3.01 26.03 -43.10
CA TRP A 280 -1.77 26.78 -43.27
C TRP A 280 -1.36 26.78 -44.74
N GLN A 281 -0.65 27.82 -45.16
CA GLN A 281 -0.03 27.96 -46.47
C GLN A 281 1.46 28.27 -46.27
N CYS A 282 2.35 27.61 -47.01
CA CYS A 282 3.80 27.87 -46.94
C CYS A 282 4.22 28.87 -48.02
N ALA A 283 5.49 29.31 -47.96
CA ALA A 283 6.10 30.17 -48.97
C ALA A 283 6.02 29.62 -50.41
N HIS A 284 6.00 28.28 -50.56
CA HIS A 284 5.90 27.60 -51.86
C HIS A 284 4.45 27.39 -52.33
N GLY A 285 3.47 27.97 -51.62
CA GLY A 285 2.04 27.91 -51.99
C GLY A 285 1.28 26.67 -51.51
N HIS A 286 1.94 25.64 -50.95
CA HIS A 286 1.22 24.45 -50.47
C HIS A 286 0.26 24.77 -49.33
N VAL A 287 -0.98 24.31 -49.45
CA VAL A 287 -2.00 24.41 -48.41
C VAL A 287 -2.17 23.07 -47.72
N TRP A 288 -2.18 23.06 -46.37
CA TRP A 288 -2.41 21.85 -45.58
C TRP A 288 -3.05 22.15 -44.22
N ASP A 289 -3.72 21.15 -43.66
CA ASP A 289 -4.27 21.23 -42.32
C ASP A 289 -3.31 20.63 -41.29
N SER A 290 -3.02 21.39 -40.23
CA SER A 290 -2.18 20.93 -39.13
C SER A 290 -2.59 21.53 -37.80
N MET A 291 -2.34 20.78 -36.73
CA MET A 291 -2.57 21.25 -35.37
C MET A 291 -1.52 22.31 -34.99
N PRO A 292 -1.91 23.42 -34.35
CA PRO A 292 -0.99 24.42 -33.81
C PRO A 292 0.10 23.84 -32.91
N ASN A 293 -0.18 22.80 -32.13
CA ASN A 293 0.81 22.12 -31.31
C ASN A 293 1.95 21.50 -32.16
N THR A 294 1.61 20.94 -33.33
CA THR A 294 2.57 20.35 -34.26
C THR A 294 3.43 21.42 -34.93
N VAL A 295 2.80 22.53 -35.29
CA VAL A 295 3.46 23.65 -35.97
C VAL A 295 4.36 24.45 -35.02
N VAL A 296 3.82 24.89 -33.90
CA VAL A 296 4.50 25.81 -32.98
C VAL A 296 5.41 25.06 -32.00
N ASN A 297 4.93 23.98 -31.37
CA ASN A 297 5.68 23.32 -30.30
C ASN A 297 6.60 22.20 -30.81
N ARG A 298 6.23 21.48 -31.88
CA ARG A 298 7.08 20.42 -32.49
C ARG A 298 7.92 20.90 -33.68
N GLY A 299 7.72 22.14 -34.14
CA GLY A 299 8.49 22.73 -35.24
C GLY A 299 8.23 22.15 -36.63
N ALA A 300 7.21 21.31 -36.80
CA ALA A 300 6.88 20.73 -38.11
C ALA A 300 6.07 21.73 -38.96
N TRP A 301 6.54 22.02 -40.17
CA TRP A 301 5.94 23.05 -41.04
C TRP A 301 5.12 22.43 -42.17
N CYS A 302 5.62 22.49 -43.41
CA CYS A 302 4.92 21.96 -44.58
C CYS A 302 5.36 20.52 -44.90
N PRO A 303 4.43 19.55 -44.99
CA PRO A 303 4.77 18.16 -45.32
C PRO A 303 5.28 18.01 -46.76
N ASN A 304 4.76 18.81 -47.70
CA ASN A 304 5.19 18.78 -49.10
C ASN A 304 6.60 19.36 -49.24
N CYS A 305 6.91 20.53 -48.64
CA CYS A 305 8.29 21.03 -48.58
C CYS A 305 9.25 20.02 -47.93
N PHE A 306 8.81 19.34 -46.86
CA PHE A 306 9.63 18.31 -46.22
C PHE A 306 9.91 17.13 -47.16
N ARG A 307 8.89 16.65 -47.90
CA ARG A 307 9.04 15.60 -48.93
C ARG A 307 9.94 16.05 -50.08
N LEU A 308 9.76 17.27 -50.57
CA LEU A 308 10.64 17.89 -51.57
C LEU A 308 12.10 17.97 -51.08
N ARG A 309 12.34 18.15 -49.78
CA ARG A 309 13.72 18.17 -49.25
C ARG A 309 14.38 16.79 -49.24
N ILE A 310 13.63 15.71 -49.00
CA ILE A 310 14.19 14.35 -48.83
C ILE A 310 14.19 13.52 -50.12
N THR A 311 13.26 13.78 -51.04
CA THR A 311 13.15 13.02 -52.30
C THR A 311 14.16 13.52 -53.32
N ARG A 312 15.06 12.65 -53.77
CA ARG A 312 16.09 12.97 -54.78
C ARG A 312 15.64 12.73 -56.22
N ASP A 313 14.67 11.84 -56.43
CA ASP A 313 14.15 11.49 -57.76
C ASP A 313 13.32 12.65 -58.37
N PRO A 314 13.71 13.22 -59.52
CA PRO A 314 13.01 14.32 -60.18
C PRO A 314 11.55 14.02 -60.55
N MET A 315 11.22 12.80 -60.95
CA MET A 315 9.84 12.44 -61.35
C MET A 315 8.91 12.38 -60.13
N LEU A 316 9.39 11.81 -59.03
CA LEU A 316 8.62 11.75 -57.78
C LEU A 316 8.49 13.11 -57.08
N ARG A 317 9.44 14.03 -57.30
CA ARG A 317 9.39 15.41 -56.78
C ARG A 317 8.22 16.21 -57.34
N ARG A 318 7.86 16.03 -58.62
CA ARG A 318 6.74 16.74 -59.27
C ARG A 318 5.41 16.57 -58.54
N ARG A 319 5.18 15.41 -57.91
CA ARG A 319 3.97 15.11 -57.12
C ARG A 319 3.78 16.03 -55.91
N TYR A 320 4.88 16.55 -55.36
CA TYR A 320 4.87 17.39 -54.17
C TYR A 320 5.08 18.87 -54.48
N ASP A 321 5.24 19.22 -55.76
CA ASP A 321 5.30 20.60 -56.19
C ASP A 321 3.91 21.24 -56.16
N HIS A 322 3.84 22.56 -55.96
CA HIS A 322 2.57 23.28 -55.98
C HIS A 322 1.96 23.29 -57.39
N GLU A 323 2.80 23.31 -58.43
CA GLU A 323 2.41 23.36 -59.84
C GLU A 323 2.03 21.99 -60.44
N GLY A 324 2.28 20.89 -59.71
CA GLY A 324 2.01 19.51 -60.15
C GLY A 324 0.63 18.97 -59.76
N LYS A 325 -0.33 19.87 -59.46
CA LYS A 325 -1.72 19.55 -59.14
C LYS A 325 -2.67 20.14 -60.16
#